data_AF-A0A6N8NU92-F1
#
_entry.id   AF-A0A6N8NU92-F1
#
_cell.length_a   1.000
_cell.length_b   1.000
_cell.length_c   1.000
_cell.angle_alpha   90.00
_cell.angle_beta   90.00
_cell.angle_gamma   90.00
#
_symmetry.space_group_name_H-M   'P 1'
#
loop_
_entity.id
_entity.type
_entity.pdbx_description
1 polymer ?
#
loop_
_entity_poly.entity_id
_entity_poly.type
_entity_poly.pdbx_seq_one_letter_code
_entity_poly.pdbx_strand_id
1 'polypeptide(L)'
;AKEWLPQNTQSEIQADVLELYFESLRYVAIADFYDDRYVTQVTKSHGDLEIKQVCLDPSFLLSERLKLGSSSVLFSATLRPIDYYTNLLGGQEDTSRMIFSSPFKQKNMHLLVADYISTKYQMRENSMEAVVDALYALV
;
A
#
# COMPACT_ATOMS: atom_id res chain seq x y z
N ALA A 1 16.61 25.58 -10.93
CA ALA A 1 15.91 25.64 -9.64
C ALA A 1 16.79 26.17 -8.51
N LYS A 2 17.88 25.47 -8.10
CA LYS A 2 18.75 25.89 -6.97
C LYS A 2 19.25 27.34 -7.02
N GLU A 3 19.66 27.81 -8.19
CA GLU A 3 20.15 29.19 -8.36
C GLU A 3 19.01 30.21 -8.58
N TRP A 4 17.91 29.76 -9.19
CA TRP A 4 16.78 30.61 -9.56
C TRP A 4 15.87 30.95 -8.36
N LEU A 5 15.58 29.97 -7.51
CA LEU A 5 14.66 30.10 -6.37
C LEU A 5 15.07 31.22 -5.39
N PRO A 6 16.34 31.36 -4.98
CA PRO A 6 16.77 32.44 -4.08
C PRO A 6 16.69 33.83 -4.70
N GLN A 7 16.82 33.92 -6.03
CA GLN A 7 16.84 35.20 -6.76
C GLN A 7 15.43 35.70 -7.14
N ASN A 8 14.42 34.82 -7.05
CA ASN A 8 13.06 35.09 -7.57
C ASN A 8 12.00 34.94 -6.47
N THR A 9 12.26 35.47 -5.27
CA THR A 9 11.36 35.42 -4.10
C THR A 9 10.05 36.20 -4.24
N GLN A 10 9.96 37.10 -5.21
CA GLN A 10 8.75 37.87 -5.50
C GLN A 10 7.97 37.35 -6.71
N SER A 11 8.42 36.25 -7.32
CA SER A 11 7.75 35.67 -8.50
C SER A 11 6.47 34.95 -8.09
N GLU A 12 5.38 35.17 -8.82
CA GLU A 12 4.09 34.49 -8.58
C GLU A 12 4.20 32.96 -8.71
N ILE A 13 5.11 32.46 -9.56
CA ILE A 13 5.32 31.02 -9.79
C ILE A 13 6.38 30.41 -8.86
N GLN A 14 6.93 31.18 -7.91
CA GLN A 14 8.02 30.69 -7.07
C GLN A 14 7.62 29.44 -6.27
N ALA A 15 6.39 29.43 -5.75
CA ALA A 15 5.84 28.31 -4.99
C ALA A 15 5.79 27.02 -5.83
N ASP A 16 5.24 27.10 -7.05
CA ASP A 16 5.12 25.96 -7.97
C ASP A 16 6.51 25.41 -8.35
N VAL A 17 7.48 26.28 -8.61
CA VAL A 17 8.85 25.88 -8.92
C VAL A 17 9.52 25.22 -7.71
N LEU A 18 9.23 25.69 -6.50
CA LEU A 18 9.77 25.12 -5.27
C LEU A 18 9.18 23.74 -4.99
N GLU A 19 7.87 23.58 -5.18
CA GLU A 19 7.18 22.29 -5.07
C GLU A 19 7.76 21.28 -6.07
N LEU A 20 7.79 21.63 -7.36
CA LEU A 20 8.35 20.78 -8.41
C LEU A 20 9.81 20.40 -8.13
N TYR A 21 10.60 21.33 -7.58
CA TYR A 21 11.98 21.07 -7.21
C TYR A 21 12.07 20.00 -6.10
N PHE A 22 11.27 20.10 -5.04
CA PHE A 22 11.27 19.10 -3.97
C PHE A 22 10.70 17.75 -4.41
N GLU A 23 9.67 17.76 -5.26
CA GLU A 23 9.14 16.53 -5.87
C GLU A 23 10.20 15.83 -6.73
N SER A 24 10.93 16.60 -7.55
CA SER A 24 12.04 16.08 -8.35
C SER A 24 13.15 15.50 -7.48
N LEU A 25 13.53 16.19 -6.40
CA LEU A 25 14.53 15.67 -5.45
C LEU A 25 14.07 14.37 -4.78
N ARG A 26 12.80 14.31 -4.34
CA ARG A 26 12.23 13.08 -3.78
C ARG A 26 12.24 11.94 -4.78
N TYR A 27 11.87 12.21 -6.04
CA TYR A 27 11.88 11.21 -7.10
C TYR A 27 13.28 10.64 -7.33
N VAL A 28 14.30 11.50 -7.40
CA VAL A 28 15.71 11.07 -7.55
C VAL A 28 16.18 10.30 -6.31
N ALA A 29 15.85 10.77 -5.10
CA ALA A 29 16.23 10.07 -3.88
C ALA A 29 15.62 8.66 -3.76
N ILE A 30 14.40 8.44 -4.26
CA ILE A 30 13.83 7.09 -4.34
C ILE A 30 14.50 6.27 -5.46
N ALA A 31 14.93 6.91 -6.55
CA ALA A 31 15.63 6.24 -7.63
C ALA A 31 16.96 5.61 -7.19
N ASP A 32 17.59 6.12 -6.13
CA ASP A 32 18.79 5.52 -5.53
C ASP A 32 18.53 4.11 -4.95
N PHE A 33 17.27 3.77 -4.65
CA PHE A 33 16.84 2.43 -4.20
C PHE A 33 16.27 1.57 -5.33
N TYR A 34 16.26 2.06 -6.58
CA TYR A 34 15.60 1.39 -7.69
C TYR A 34 16.40 0.18 -8.17
N ASP A 35 15.74 -0.96 -8.21
CA ASP A 35 16.28 -2.24 -8.69
C ASP A 35 15.19 -3.06 -9.40
N ASP A 36 15.41 -4.37 -9.54
CA ASP A 36 14.52 -5.33 -10.17
C ASP A 36 13.15 -5.49 -9.47
N ARG A 37 12.99 -4.98 -8.25
CA ARG A 37 11.71 -4.95 -7.52
C ARG A 37 10.87 -3.73 -7.81
N TYR A 38 11.40 -2.77 -8.56
CA TYR A 38 10.69 -1.56 -8.96
C TYR A 38 10.25 -1.62 -10.42
N VAL A 39 9.14 -0.96 -10.71
CA VAL A 39 8.70 -0.67 -12.08
C VAL A 39 8.39 0.81 -12.24
N THR A 40 8.63 1.33 -13.44
CA THR A 40 8.26 2.71 -13.79
C THR A 40 6.94 2.68 -14.53
N GLN A 41 5.92 3.26 -13.91
CA GLN A 41 4.62 3.47 -14.53
C GLN A 41 4.58 4.87 -15.13
N VAL A 42 4.14 4.95 -16.39
CA VAL A 42 3.90 6.22 -17.08
C VAL A 42 2.45 6.26 -17.50
N THR A 43 1.70 7.22 -16.98
CA THR A 43 0.28 7.40 -17.27
C THR A 43 0.07 8.73 -17.98
N LYS A 44 -0.61 8.71 -19.13
CA LYS A 44 -1.02 9.91 -19.85
C LYS A 44 -2.53 10.06 -19.77
N SER A 45 -3.02 11.16 -19.22
CA SER A 45 -4.46 11.42 -19.08
C SER A 45 -4.75 12.91 -19.20
N HIS A 46 -5.80 13.28 -19.95
CA HIS A 46 -6.25 14.67 -20.11
C HIS A 46 -5.18 15.71 -20.50
N GLY A 47 -4.07 15.29 -21.10
CA GLY A 47 -2.94 16.17 -21.45
C GLY A 47 -1.78 16.14 -20.46
N ASP A 48 -2.01 15.59 -19.27
CA ASP A 48 -1.01 15.41 -18.22
C ASP A 48 -0.22 14.11 -18.39
N LEU A 49 1.01 14.13 -17.85
CA LEU A 49 1.91 12.99 -17.80
C LEU A 49 2.30 12.74 -16.35
N GLU A 50 1.92 11.59 -15.82
CA GLU A 50 2.35 11.12 -14.50
C GLU A 50 3.45 10.05 -14.69
N ILE A 51 4.55 10.19 -13.96
CA ILE A 51 5.64 9.21 -13.92
C ILE A 51 5.82 8.76 -12.47
N LYS A 52 5.72 7.46 -12.23
CA LYS A 52 5.79 6.88 -10.88
C LYS A 52 6.74 5.70 -10.82
N GLN A 53 7.61 5.71 -9.81
CA GLN A 53 8.39 4.53 -9.42
C GLN A 53 7.54 3.71 -8.43
N VAL A 54 7.20 2.48 -8.80
CA VAL A 54 6.35 1.59 -7.99
C VAL A 54 7.19 0.44 -7.48
N CYS A 55 7.35 0.37 -6.16
CA CYS A 55 7.95 -0.78 -5.47
C CYS A 55 6.96 -1.94 -5.46
N LEU A 56 7.24 -3.01 -6.19
CA LEU A 56 6.41 -4.20 -6.25
C LEU A 56 6.73 -5.18 -5.12
N ASP A 57 7.99 -5.22 -4.68
CA ASP A 57 8.44 -6.04 -3.56
C ASP A 57 9.25 -5.21 -2.55
N PRO A 58 8.66 -4.82 -1.41
CA PRO A 58 9.33 -4.04 -0.38
C PRO A 58 10.18 -4.89 0.58
N SER A 59 10.16 -6.22 0.47
CA SER A 59 10.70 -7.14 1.49
C SER A 59 12.15 -6.85 1.87
N PHE A 60 13.01 -6.63 0.87
CA PHE A 60 14.41 -6.30 1.10
C PHE A 60 14.61 -4.97 1.80
N LEU A 61 13.97 -3.90 1.31
CA LEU A 61 14.11 -2.58 1.91
C LEU A 61 13.60 -2.59 3.35
N LEU A 62 12.50 -3.29 3.62
CA LEU A 62 12.01 -3.49 4.98
C LEU A 62 13.04 -4.25 5.83
N SER A 63 13.61 -5.35 5.33
CA SER A 63 14.64 -6.12 6.03
C SER A 63 15.84 -5.24 6.41
N GLU A 64 16.35 -4.44 5.47
CA GLU A 64 17.48 -3.53 5.73
C GLU A 64 17.15 -2.49 6.81
N ARG A 65 15.92 -1.98 6.84
CA ARG A 65 15.49 -1.05 7.90
C ARG A 65 15.34 -1.74 9.25
N LEU A 66 14.80 -2.96 9.29
CA LEU A 66 14.63 -3.73 10.54
C LEU A 66 15.98 -4.11 11.18
N LYS A 67 17.02 -4.30 10.37
CA LYS A 67 18.41 -4.58 10.82
C LYS A 67 19.10 -3.40 11.51
N LEU A 68 18.58 -2.17 11.38
CA LEU A 68 19.15 -1.00 12.06
C LEU A 68 18.92 -1.03 13.58
N GLY A 69 17.93 -1.80 14.05
CA GLY A 69 17.69 -2.04 15.46
C GLY A 69 18.30 -3.37 15.94
N SER A 70 18.49 -3.52 17.25
CA SER A 70 18.97 -4.79 17.84
C SER A 70 17.96 -5.94 17.71
N SER A 71 16.67 -5.62 17.57
CA SER A 71 15.58 -6.58 17.34
C SER A 71 14.35 -5.85 16.81
N SER A 72 13.49 -6.57 16.08
CA SER A 72 12.23 -6.07 15.54
C SER A 72 11.09 -7.06 15.80
N VAL A 73 9.96 -6.57 16.29
CA VAL A 73 8.75 -7.38 16.53
C VAL A 73 7.59 -6.77 15.75
N LEU A 74 7.03 -7.55 14.82
CA LEU A 74 5.88 -7.17 14.00
C LEU A 74 4.63 -7.86 14.56
N PHE A 75 3.63 -7.07 14.96
CA PHE A 75 2.41 -7.59 15.57
C PHE A 75 1.17 -7.00 14.89
N SER A 76 0.25 -7.87 14.48
CA SER A 76 -1.07 -7.49 13.98
C SER A 76 -2.05 -8.67 14.06
N ALA A 77 -3.34 -8.37 14.17
CA ALA A 77 -4.41 -9.35 14.20
C ALA A 77 -4.69 -10.00 12.81
N THR A 78 -4.18 -9.41 11.72
CA THR A 78 -4.52 -9.80 10.34
C THR A 78 -3.36 -10.41 9.54
N LEU A 79 -2.26 -10.82 10.19
CA LEU A 79 -1.11 -11.48 9.54
C LEU A 79 -1.39 -12.96 9.23
N ARG A 80 -2.46 -13.24 8.48
CA ARG A 80 -2.81 -14.57 8.01
C ARG A 80 -2.97 -14.53 6.49
N PRO A 81 -2.31 -15.43 5.72
CA PRO A 81 -1.36 -16.47 6.15
C PRO A 81 -0.02 -15.89 6.66
N ILE A 82 0.50 -16.43 7.76
CA ILE A 82 1.68 -15.85 8.42
C ILE A 82 2.93 -15.87 7.54
N ASP A 83 3.15 -16.93 6.77
CA ASP A 83 4.34 -17.08 5.92
C ASP A 83 4.39 -16.04 4.79
N TYR A 84 3.23 -15.74 4.19
CA TYR A 84 3.13 -14.69 3.17
C TYR A 84 3.58 -13.33 3.72
N TYR A 85 3.05 -12.95 4.89
CA TYR A 85 3.39 -11.68 5.51
C TYR A 85 4.82 -11.67 6.07
N THR A 86 5.33 -12.78 6.59
CA THR A 86 6.73 -12.88 7.01
C THR A 86 7.68 -12.59 5.85
N ASN A 87 7.44 -13.20 4.68
CA ASN A 87 8.26 -12.95 3.50
C ASN A 87 8.13 -11.50 3.01
N LEU A 88 6.90 -10.99 2.88
CA LEU A 88 6.63 -9.63 2.41
C LEU A 88 7.25 -8.56 3.32
N LEU A 89 7.30 -8.80 4.62
CA LEU A 89 7.82 -7.86 5.61
C LEU A 89 9.32 -8.00 5.87
N GLY A 90 10.05 -8.75 5.03
CA GLY A 90 11.50 -8.87 5.10
C GLY A 90 12.03 -9.87 6.14
N GLY A 91 11.15 -10.75 6.63
CA GLY A 91 11.53 -11.89 7.44
C GLY A 91 12.30 -12.94 6.62
N GLN A 92 13.10 -13.73 7.32
CA GLN A 92 13.92 -14.83 6.81
C GLN A 92 13.32 -16.18 7.24
N GLU A 93 13.85 -17.29 6.74
CA GLU A 93 13.36 -18.63 7.09
C GLU A 93 13.39 -18.91 8.60
N ASP A 94 14.40 -18.40 9.30
CA ASP A 94 14.58 -18.54 10.75
C ASP A 94 13.79 -17.52 11.59
N THR A 95 13.00 -16.65 10.95
CA THR A 95 12.17 -15.67 11.66
C THR A 95 11.10 -16.35 12.51
N SER A 96 11.12 -16.04 13.81
CA SER A 96 10.14 -16.52 14.78
C SER A 96 8.73 -16.05 14.43
N ARG A 97 7.77 -16.98 14.44
CA ARG A 97 6.37 -16.75 14.07
C ARG A 97 5.46 -17.20 15.20
N MET A 98 4.46 -16.39 15.53
CA MET A 98 3.49 -16.72 16.57
C MET A 98 2.09 -16.29 16.16
N ILE A 99 1.13 -17.20 16.29
CA ILE A 99 -0.29 -16.93 16.05
C ILE A 99 -1.06 -17.31 17.30
N PHE A 100 -1.86 -16.37 17.80
CA PHE A 100 -2.77 -16.60 18.90
C PHE A 100 -4.16 -16.96 18.40
N SER A 101 -4.85 -17.84 19.14
CA SER A 101 -6.28 -18.08 18.95
C SER A 101 -7.10 -16.88 19.41
N SER A 102 -8.28 -16.68 18.82
CA SER A 102 -9.21 -15.65 19.30
C SER A 102 -9.56 -15.90 20.78
N PRO A 103 -9.47 -14.88 21.65
CA PRO A 103 -9.89 -15.01 23.04
C PRO A 103 -11.41 -14.92 23.21
N PHE A 104 -12.15 -14.56 22.14
CA PHE A 104 -13.59 -14.35 22.21
C PHE A 104 -14.37 -15.66 22.06
N LYS A 105 -15.44 -15.80 22.85
CA LYS A 105 -16.36 -16.94 22.75
C LYS A 105 -17.06 -16.92 21.40
N GLN A 106 -17.09 -18.05 20.70
CA GLN A 106 -17.71 -18.16 19.38
C GLN A 106 -19.17 -17.70 19.33
N LYS A 107 -19.94 -17.93 20.41
CA LYS A 107 -21.34 -17.47 20.52
C LYS A 107 -21.53 -15.95 20.42
N ASN A 108 -20.47 -15.17 20.61
CA ASN A 108 -20.50 -13.73 20.45
C ASN A 108 -20.31 -13.30 18.99
N MET A 109 -19.98 -14.23 18.09
CA MET A 109 -19.76 -13.98 16.67
C MET A 109 -20.95 -14.54 15.88
N HIS A 110 -21.66 -13.66 15.18
CA HIS A 110 -22.69 -14.03 14.23
C HIS A 110 -22.12 -13.89 12.82
N LEU A 111 -21.78 -15.03 12.20
CA LEU A 111 -21.22 -15.06 10.84
C LEU A 111 -22.30 -15.46 9.85
N LEU A 112 -22.59 -14.56 8.90
CA LEU A 112 -23.52 -14.78 7.80
C LEU A 112 -22.74 -14.68 6.49
N VAL A 113 -22.93 -15.65 5.61
CA VAL A 113 -22.24 -15.71 4.31
C VAL A 113 -23.30 -15.86 3.22
N ALA A 114 -23.42 -14.85 2.36
CA ALA A 114 -24.31 -14.87 1.19
C ALA A 114 -23.54 -15.37 -0.04
N ASP A 115 -23.20 -16.66 -0.04
CA ASP A 115 -22.40 -17.30 -1.10
C ASP A 115 -23.13 -17.42 -2.47
N TYR A 116 -24.44 -17.18 -2.48
CA TYR A 116 -25.28 -17.13 -3.69
C TYR A 116 -25.17 -15.80 -4.46
N ILE A 117 -24.55 -14.75 -3.89
CA ILE A 117 -24.39 -13.45 -4.55
C ILE A 117 -22.94 -13.27 -5.01
N SER A 118 -22.74 -13.15 -6.33
CA SER A 118 -21.40 -12.87 -6.88
C SER A 118 -21.15 -11.37 -7.00
N THR A 119 -20.23 -10.84 -6.20
CA THR A 119 -19.80 -9.42 -6.25
C THR A 119 -18.58 -9.18 -7.15
N LYS A 120 -18.21 -10.16 -7.98
CA LYS A 120 -17.13 -10.02 -8.97
C LYS A 120 -17.47 -8.90 -9.95
N TYR A 121 -16.45 -8.19 -10.44
CA TYR A 121 -16.62 -7.02 -11.31
C TYR A 121 -17.56 -7.29 -12.50
N GLN A 122 -17.41 -8.44 -13.17
CA GLN A 122 -18.23 -8.83 -14.33
C GLN A 122 -19.73 -9.03 -13.99
N MET A 123 -20.06 -9.35 -12.74
CA MET A 123 -21.43 -9.63 -12.30
C MET A 123 -22.05 -8.48 -11.51
N ARG A 124 -21.29 -7.39 -11.29
CA ARG A 124 -21.64 -6.31 -10.36
C ARG A 124 -23.03 -5.73 -10.60
N GLU A 125 -23.33 -5.33 -11.84
CA GLU A 125 -24.64 -4.78 -12.22
C GLU A 125 -25.77 -5.75 -11.91
N ASN A 126 -25.64 -7.01 -12.33
CA ASN A 126 -26.66 -8.04 -12.14
C ASN A 126 -26.84 -8.45 -10.68
N SER A 127 -25.80 -8.30 -9.85
CA SER A 127 -25.84 -8.66 -8.43
C SER A 127 -26.46 -7.58 -7.54
N MET A 128 -26.69 -6.36 -8.06
CA MET A 128 -27.02 -5.18 -7.26
C MET A 128 -28.31 -5.37 -6.47
N GLU A 129 -29.41 -5.79 -7.12
CA GLU A 129 -30.71 -6.00 -6.46
C GLU A 129 -30.59 -7.07 -5.37
N ALA A 130 -29.96 -8.20 -5.66
CA ALA A 130 -29.76 -9.27 -4.69
C ALA A 130 -28.95 -8.83 -3.46
N VAL A 131 -27.94 -7.95 -3.64
CA VAL A 131 -27.19 -7.36 -2.52
C VAL A 131 -28.08 -6.46 -1.67
N VAL A 132 -28.89 -5.60 -2.30
CA VAL A 132 -29.80 -4.69 -1.59
C VAL A 132 -30.82 -5.48 -0.78
N ASP A 133 -31.44 -6.50 -1.38
CA ASP A 133 -32.41 -7.36 -0.71
C ASP A 133 -31.79 -8.11 0.48
N ALA A 134 -30.56 -8.63 0.32
CA ALA A 134 -29.84 -9.30 1.40
C ALA A 134 -29.52 -8.35 2.56
N LEU A 135 -29.13 -7.10 2.27
CA LEU A 135 -28.88 -6.08 3.29
C LEU A 135 -30.18 -5.69 4.00
N TYR A 136 -31.28 -5.53 3.26
CA TYR A 136 -32.58 -5.19 3.84
C TYR A 136 -33.07 -6.28 4.81
N ALA A 137 -32.84 -7.55 4.49
CA ALA A 137 -33.22 -8.68 5.35
C ALA A 137 -32.42 -8.78 6.66
N LEU A 138 -31.30 -8.04 6.80
CA LEU A 138 -30.46 -8.01 8.00
C LEU A 138 -30.82 -6.88 8.98
N VAL A 139 -31.66 -5.93 8.56
CA VAL A 139 -32.16 -4.80 9.38
C VAL A 139 -33.47 -5.21 10.05
#